data_AF-A0A9P6LQL4-F1
#
_entry.id   AF-A0A9P6LQL4-F1
#
_cell.length_a   1.000
_cell.length_b   1.000
_cell.length_c   1.000
_cell.angle_alpha   90.00
_cell.angle_beta   90.00
_cell.angle_gamma   90.00
#
_symmetry.space_group_name_H-M   'P 1'
#
loop_
_entity.id
_entity.type
_entity.pdbx_description
1 polymer ?
#
loop_
_entity_poly.entity_id
_entity_poly.type
_entity_poly.pdbx_seq_one_letter_code
_entity_poly.pdbx_strand_id
1 'polypeptide(L)'
;MSAEPPRLQRHCLVTVGATARFTQLLTEVLDPTCLDFLVGDGYTNLTLQCGKDYEHFSRNVLPGLVSSYPSLEITAFEFVDDLTVEMVKCRAAEDRRAGAVICHAGTGTILDGMRVNVPLVVVPNPTLKDNHQVELADEIQRQCYGIWGKLGDIPWALEQLQLQLDKTELSFKPHSVEEDTAAPPVDLWTVSSAMLGRYDVDDKPVVPDTVVGNGGGTGEVQREEVAQMTMG
;
A
#
# COMPACT_ATOMS: atom_id res chain seq x y z
N MET A 1 10.25 -6.28 -42.84
CA MET A 1 9.19 -5.76 -41.95
C MET A 1 9.47 -6.34 -40.58
N SER A 2 10.30 -5.64 -39.79
CA SER A 2 10.61 -6.08 -38.42
C SER A 2 9.34 -5.90 -37.60
N ALA A 3 8.74 -7.02 -37.17
CA ALA A 3 7.66 -6.97 -36.21
C ALA A 3 8.24 -6.37 -34.92
N GLU A 4 7.78 -5.18 -34.55
CA GLU A 4 8.04 -4.59 -33.24
C GLU A 4 7.61 -5.65 -32.20
N PRO A 5 8.44 -5.97 -31.18
CA PRO A 5 8.06 -6.95 -30.17
C PRO A 5 6.72 -6.53 -29.54
N PRO A 6 5.87 -7.49 -29.14
CA PRO A 6 4.58 -7.16 -28.55
C PRO A 6 4.82 -6.26 -27.34
N ARG A 7 4.34 -5.01 -27.41
CA ARG A 7 4.43 -4.08 -26.29
C ARG A 7 3.57 -4.65 -25.17
N LEU A 8 4.23 -5.07 -24.09
CA LEU A 8 3.56 -5.52 -22.88
C LEU A 8 2.61 -4.42 -22.41
N GLN A 9 1.39 -4.80 -22.06
CA GLN A 9 0.42 -3.83 -21.59
C GLN A 9 0.88 -3.24 -20.25
N ARG A 10 0.64 -1.95 -20.04
CA ARG A 10 0.95 -1.25 -18.79
C ARG A 10 -0.20 -0.31 -18.47
N HIS A 11 -0.86 -0.60 -17.35
CA HIS A 11 -2.11 0.07 -16.95
C HIS A 11 -1.84 1.13 -15.88
N CYS A 12 -2.45 2.30 -16.04
CA CYS A 12 -2.52 3.34 -15.03
C CYS A 12 -3.98 3.52 -14.63
N LEU A 13 -4.31 3.23 -13.37
CA LEU A 13 -5.64 3.46 -12.83
C LEU A 13 -5.62 4.72 -11.97
N VAL A 14 -6.56 5.64 -12.22
CA VAL A 14 -6.74 6.83 -11.38
C VAL A 14 -8.11 6.80 -10.72
N THR A 15 -8.15 7.02 -9.42
CA THR A 15 -9.40 6.97 -8.63
C THR A 15 -9.49 8.09 -7.60
N VAL A 16 -10.61 8.80 -7.64
CA VAL A 16 -10.94 9.89 -6.70
C VAL A 16 -11.80 9.44 -5.51
N GLY A 17 -12.16 8.14 -5.45
CA GLY A 17 -13.00 7.58 -4.40
C GLY A 17 -14.51 7.82 -4.57
N ALA A 18 -15.26 7.47 -3.51
CA ALA A 18 -16.73 7.52 -3.49
C ALA A 18 -17.29 8.87 -3.02
N THR A 19 -16.60 9.50 -2.06
CA THR A 19 -17.21 10.49 -1.17
C THR A 19 -16.98 11.94 -1.60
N ALA A 20 -15.86 12.24 -2.23
CA ALA A 20 -15.49 13.61 -2.59
C ALA A 20 -15.13 13.72 -4.08
N ARG A 21 -15.52 14.84 -4.69
CA ARG A 21 -15.03 15.20 -6.02
C ARG A 21 -13.57 15.62 -5.90
N PHE A 22 -12.74 15.12 -6.79
CA PHE A 22 -11.34 15.53 -6.88
C PHE A 22 -10.97 15.85 -8.33
N THR A 23 -11.69 16.82 -8.90
CA THR A 23 -11.51 17.25 -10.29
C THR A 23 -10.08 17.74 -10.55
N GLN A 24 -9.40 18.34 -9.56
CA GLN A 24 -8.03 18.81 -9.70
C GLN A 24 -7.05 17.67 -10.07
N LEU A 25 -7.14 16.53 -9.39
CA LEU A 25 -6.32 15.35 -9.70
C LEU A 25 -6.60 14.84 -11.12
N LEU A 26 -7.88 14.75 -11.50
CA LEU A 26 -8.26 14.30 -12.84
C LEU A 26 -7.75 15.25 -13.93
N THR A 27 -7.89 16.56 -13.73
CA THR A 27 -7.39 17.57 -14.67
C THR A 27 -5.87 17.50 -14.80
N GLU A 28 -5.14 17.28 -13.70
CA GLU A 28 -3.68 17.17 -13.73
C GLU A 28 -3.19 15.90 -14.43
N VAL A 29 -3.81 14.76 -14.16
CA VAL A 29 -3.47 13.49 -14.85
C VAL A 29 -3.74 13.59 -16.35
N LEU A 30 -4.75 14.36 -16.74
CA LEU A 30 -5.12 14.60 -18.13
C LEU A 30 -4.38 15.78 -18.78
N ASP A 31 -3.47 16.44 -18.04
CA ASP A 31 -2.62 17.48 -18.60
C ASP A 31 -1.65 16.86 -19.63
N PRO A 32 -1.37 17.53 -20.77
CA PRO A 32 -0.43 17.04 -21.77
C PRO A 32 0.93 16.65 -21.18
N THR A 33 1.43 17.37 -20.18
CA THR A 33 2.70 17.06 -19.51
C THR A 33 2.68 15.67 -18.86
N CYS A 34 1.58 15.32 -18.20
CA CYS A 34 1.41 14.02 -17.56
C CYS A 34 1.15 12.92 -18.61
N LEU A 35 0.36 13.20 -19.64
CA LEU A 35 0.07 12.24 -20.71
C LEU A 35 1.31 11.89 -21.53
N ASP A 36 2.12 12.89 -21.88
CA ASP A 36 3.40 12.71 -22.57
C ASP A 36 4.36 11.87 -21.73
N PHE A 37 4.39 12.08 -20.41
CA PHE A 37 5.15 11.25 -19.48
C PHE A 37 4.66 9.80 -19.47
N LEU A 38 3.35 9.57 -19.35
CA LEU A 38 2.77 8.22 -19.37
C LEU A 38 3.10 7.48 -20.68
N VAL A 39 2.97 8.16 -21.83
CA VAL A 39 3.33 7.58 -23.12
C VAL A 39 4.83 7.30 -23.21
N GLY A 40 5.68 8.23 -22.73
CA GLY A 40 7.13 8.08 -22.70
C GLY A 40 7.60 6.91 -21.83
N ASP A 41 6.92 6.66 -20.71
CA ASP A 41 7.19 5.53 -19.81
C ASP A 41 6.51 4.22 -20.28
N GLY A 42 5.82 4.25 -21.42
CA GLY A 42 5.24 3.07 -22.07
C GLY A 42 3.95 2.57 -21.42
N TYR A 43 3.18 3.45 -20.78
CA TYR A 43 1.79 3.16 -20.42
C TYR A 43 0.93 3.02 -21.68
N THR A 44 0.16 1.94 -21.73
CA THR A 44 -0.73 1.63 -22.86
C THR A 44 -2.18 1.96 -22.55
N ASN A 45 -2.55 1.94 -21.27
CA ASN A 45 -3.93 2.09 -20.82
C ASN A 45 -3.98 3.07 -19.65
N LEU A 46 -4.82 4.09 -19.76
CA LEU A 46 -5.15 5.02 -18.69
C LEU A 46 -6.65 4.90 -18.38
N THR A 47 -6.97 4.44 -17.19
CA THR A 47 -8.35 4.22 -16.75
C THR A 47 -8.68 5.18 -15.62
N LEU A 48 -9.72 6.00 -15.80
CA LEU A 48 -10.13 7.03 -14.85
C LEU A 48 -11.46 6.67 -14.19
N GLN A 49 -11.46 6.49 -12.88
CA GLN A 49 -12.70 6.42 -12.10
C GLN A 49 -13.10 7.84 -11.69
N CYS A 50 -14.04 8.44 -12.43
CA CYS A 50 -14.46 9.82 -12.25
C CYS A 50 -15.73 9.99 -11.40
N GLY A 51 -16.40 8.88 -11.04
CA GLY A 51 -17.63 8.93 -10.25
C GLY A 51 -18.70 9.83 -10.90
N LYS A 52 -19.19 10.83 -10.16
CA LYS A 52 -20.22 11.78 -10.62
C LYS A 52 -19.75 12.72 -11.73
N ASP A 53 -18.45 12.85 -11.96
CA ASP A 53 -17.90 13.74 -12.97
C ASP A 53 -17.72 13.01 -14.33
N TYR A 54 -18.02 11.71 -14.40
CA TYR A 54 -17.89 10.88 -15.60
C TYR A 54 -18.59 11.45 -16.84
N GLU A 55 -19.82 11.94 -16.69
CA GLU A 55 -20.60 12.50 -17.81
C GLU A 55 -19.92 13.70 -18.47
N HIS A 56 -19.27 14.56 -17.67
CA HIS A 56 -18.55 15.71 -18.17
C HIS A 56 -17.25 15.32 -18.88
N PHE A 57 -16.46 14.43 -18.26
CA PHE A 57 -15.19 13.97 -18.83
C PHE A 57 -15.38 13.15 -20.11
N SER A 58 -16.35 12.24 -20.12
CA SER A 58 -16.62 11.36 -21.27
C SER A 58 -17.04 12.12 -22.52
N ARG A 59 -17.82 13.20 -22.37
CA ARG A 59 -18.33 13.97 -23.52
C ARG A 59 -17.39 15.06 -23.99
N ASN A 60 -16.74 15.77 -23.06
CA ASN A 60 -16.03 17.01 -23.38
C ASN A 60 -14.52 16.85 -23.44
N VAL A 61 -13.96 15.86 -22.73
CA VAL A 61 -12.51 15.75 -22.53
C VAL A 61 -11.93 14.54 -23.28
N LEU A 62 -12.52 13.35 -23.11
CA LEU A 62 -11.99 12.13 -23.72
C LEU A 62 -11.87 12.17 -25.25
N PRO A 63 -12.85 12.68 -26.04
CA PRO A 63 -12.77 12.62 -27.50
C PRO A 63 -11.56 13.38 -28.08
N GLY A 64 -11.18 14.50 -27.45
CA GLY A 64 -10.01 15.29 -27.86
C GLY A 64 -8.69 14.60 -27.51
N LEU A 65 -8.61 13.97 -26.34
CA LEU A 65 -7.41 13.28 -25.88
C LEU A 65 -7.15 11.98 -26.65
N VAL A 66 -8.18 11.16 -26.87
CA VAL A 66 -8.06 9.90 -27.63
C VAL A 66 -7.59 10.16 -29.07
N SER A 67 -8.00 11.29 -29.66
CA SER A 67 -7.53 11.70 -31.00
C SER A 67 -6.08 12.16 -31.01
N SER A 68 -5.58 12.71 -29.90
CA SER A 68 -4.23 13.24 -29.76
C SER A 68 -3.20 12.17 -29.39
N TYR A 69 -3.63 11.13 -28.67
CA TYR A 69 -2.78 10.07 -28.12
C TYR A 69 -3.21 8.67 -28.60
N PRO A 70 -2.97 8.31 -29.88
CA PRO A 70 -3.41 7.02 -30.42
C PRO A 70 -2.69 5.81 -29.82
N SER A 71 -1.56 6.01 -29.14
CA SER A 71 -0.81 4.98 -28.44
C SER A 71 -1.29 4.70 -27.02
N LEU A 72 -2.17 5.54 -26.47
CA LEU A 72 -2.69 5.45 -25.11
C LEU A 72 -4.21 5.28 -25.13
N GLU A 73 -4.69 4.14 -24.66
CA GLU A 73 -6.12 3.89 -24.51
C GLU A 73 -6.64 4.57 -23.23
N ILE A 74 -7.30 5.71 -23.41
CA ILE A 74 -7.87 6.48 -22.29
C ILE A 74 -9.34 6.12 -22.14
N THR A 75 -9.68 5.52 -21.00
CA THR A 75 -11.06 5.16 -20.64
C THR A 75 -11.45 5.82 -19.32
N ALA A 76 -12.74 6.09 -19.16
CA ALA A 76 -13.27 6.54 -17.89
C ALA A 76 -14.52 5.73 -17.54
N PHE A 77 -14.82 5.64 -16.25
CA PHE A 77 -16.02 4.97 -15.75
C PHE A 77 -16.54 5.62 -14.48
N GLU A 78 -17.78 5.29 -14.13
CA GLU A 78 -18.45 5.78 -12.92
C GLU A 78 -17.90 5.10 -11.66
N PHE A 79 -18.47 5.41 -10.50
CA PHE A 79 -18.07 4.74 -9.26
C PHE A 79 -18.48 3.26 -9.30
N VAL A 80 -17.58 2.38 -8.87
CA VAL A 80 -17.81 0.93 -8.75
C VAL A 80 -17.46 0.50 -7.33
N ASP A 81 -18.27 -0.38 -6.74
CA ASP A 81 -18.07 -0.88 -5.37
C ASP A 81 -16.84 -1.77 -5.24
N ASP A 82 -16.50 -2.53 -6.29
CA ASP A 82 -15.31 -3.38 -6.35
C ASP A 82 -14.30 -2.87 -7.40
N LEU A 83 -13.27 -2.17 -6.91
CA LEU A 83 -12.17 -1.66 -7.73
C LEU A 83 -11.06 -2.70 -7.97
N THR A 84 -11.15 -3.88 -7.33
CA THR A 84 -10.13 -4.94 -7.38
C THR A 84 -9.84 -5.37 -8.81
N VAL A 85 -10.87 -5.48 -9.66
CA VAL A 85 -10.73 -5.93 -11.05
C VAL A 85 -9.84 -5.00 -11.85
N GLU A 86 -9.99 -3.69 -11.67
CA GLU A 86 -9.16 -2.69 -12.35
C GLU A 86 -7.76 -2.60 -11.73
N MET A 87 -7.65 -2.71 -10.41
CA MET A 87 -6.35 -2.74 -9.72
C MET A 87 -5.50 -3.93 -10.14
N VAL A 88 -6.09 -5.13 -10.29
CA VAL A 88 -5.36 -6.33 -10.77
C VAL A 88 -4.75 -6.10 -12.15
N LYS A 89 -5.32 -5.22 -12.99
CA LYS A 89 -4.72 -4.85 -14.28
C LYS A 89 -3.42 -4.08 -14.16
N CYS A 90 -3.22 -3.38 -13.05
CA CYS A 90 -2.00 -2.64 -12.76
C CYS A 90 -0.88 -3.51 -12.17
N ARG A 91 -1.15 -4.80 -11.92
CA ARG A 91 -0.13 -5.75 -11.45
C ARG A 91 0.63 -6.37 -12.63
N ALA A 92 1.93 -6.60 -12.43
CA ALA A 92 2.73 -7.34 -13.40
C ALA A 92 2.19 -8.77 -13.63
N ALA A 93 2.19 -9.21 -14.88
CA ALA A 93 1.82 -10.55 -15.33
C ALA A 93 2.64 -10.92 -16.58
N GLU A 94 2.48 -12.14 -17.13
CA GLU A 94 3.26 -12.59 -18.29
C GLU A 94 3.11 -11.67 -19.53
N ASP A 95 1.95 -11.05 -19.70
CA ASP A 95 1.61 -10.14 -20.80
C ASP A 95 1.57 -8.66 -20.39
N ARG A 96 1.91 -8.36 -19.13
CA ARG A 96 1.72 -7.03 -18.52
C ARG A 96 2.89 -6.59 -17.65
N ARG A 97 3.37 -5.38 -17.86
CA ARG A 97 4.32 -4.72 -16.96
C ARG A 97 3.60 -4.17 -15.73
N ALA A 98 4.35 -3.99 -14.64
CA ALA A 98 3.84 -3.29 -13.46
C ALA A 98 3.35 -1.89 -13.85
N GLY A 99 2.08 -1.64 -13.56
CA GLY A 99 1.39 -0.38 -13.78
C GLY A 99 1.53 0.55 -12.60
N ALA A 100 0.56 1.45 -12.44
CA ALA A 100 0.42 2.29 -11.26
C ALA A 100 -1.04 2.55 -10.94
N VAL A 101 -1.35 2.70 -9.66
CA VAL A 101 -2.66 3.15 -9.18
C VAL A 101 -2.47 4.49 -8.49
N ILE A 102 -3.03 5.55 -9.06
CA ILE A 102 -3.05 6.89 -8.49
C ILE A 102 -4.38 7.06 -7.77
N CYS A 103 -4.35 7.13 -6.45
CA CYS A 103 -5.55 7.31 -5.65
C CYS A 103 -5.50 8.61 -4.86
N HIS A 104 -6.67 9.19 -4.65
CA HIS A 104 -6.82 10.12 -3.52
C HIS A 104 -6.47 9.41 -2.21
N ALA A 105 -6.11 10.16 -1.16
CA ALA A 105 -5.83 9.63 0.18
C ALA A 105 -7.07 9.04 0.92
N GLY A 106 -7.92 8.30 0.21
CA GLY A 106 -9.04 7.54 0.74
C GLY A 106 -8.58 6.18 1.26
N THR A 107 -8.87 5.93 2.54
CA THR A 107 -8.42 4.73 3.24
C THR A 107 -8.88 3.43 2.57
N GLY A 108 -10.13 3.35 2.08
CA GLY A 108 -10.66 2.14 1.43
C GLY A 108 -9.84 1.74 0.20
N THR A 109 -9.62 2.69 -0.70
CA THR A 109 -8.84 2.48 -1.93
C THR A 109 -7.38 2.11 -1.64
N ILE A 110 -6.77 2.71 -0.62
CA ILE A 110 -5.40 2.36 -0.21
C ILE A 110 -5.35 0.91 0.28
N LEU A 111 -6.28 0.51 1.15
CA LEU A 111 -6.36 -0.86 1.66
C LEU A 111 -6.61 -1.88 0.55
N ASP A 112 -7.49 -1.56 -0.41
CA ASP A 112 -7.73 -2.42 -1.58
C ASP A 112 -6.47 -2.57 -2.43
N GLY A 113 -5.76 -1.47 -2.69
CA GLY A 113 -4.49 -1.50 -3.41
C GLY A 113 -3.42 -2.34 -2.69
N MET A 114 -3.29 -2.20 -1.38
CA MET A 114 -2.38 -3.01 -0.57
C MET A 114 -2.76 -4.50 -0.61
N ARG A 115 -4.06 -4.81 -0.56
CA ARG A 115 -4.56 -6.19 -0.64
C ARG A 115 -4.25 -6.86 -1.99
N VAL A 116 -4.32 -6.09 -3.08
CA VAL A 116 -4.00 -6.59 -4.43
C VAL A 116 -2.49 -6.57 -4.72
N ASN A 117 -1.71 -5.88 -3.87
CA ASN A 117 -0.28 -5.63 -4.01
C ASN A 117 0.06 -4.91 -5.33
N VAL A 118 -0.58 -3.75 -5.52
CA VAL A 118 -0.33 -2.88 -6.69
C VAL A 118 0.58 -1.72 -6.32
N PRO A 119 1.36 -1.21 -7.27
CA PRO A 119 2.12 0.03 -7.07
C PRO A 119 1.16 1.22 -6.85
N LEU A 120 1.30 1.91 -5.73
CA LEU A 120 0.37 2.96 -5.29
C LEU A 120 1.03 4.34 -5.26
N VAL A 121 0.35 5.34 -5.82
CA VAL A 121 0.61 6.76 -5.60
C VAL A 121 -0.57 7.37 -4.85
N VAL A 122 -0.31 7.89 -3.66
CA VAL A 122 -1.33 8.49 -2.80
C VAL A 122 -1.25 10.01 -2.90
N VAL A 123 -2.31 10.63 -3.44
CA VAL A 123 -2.41 12.08 -3.62
C VAL A 123 -3.42 12.65 -2.62
N PRO A 124 -2.98 13.32 -1.54
CA PRO A 124 -3.90 13.96 -0.62
C PRO A 124 -4.62 15.13 -1.29
N ASN A 125 -5.89 15.32 -0.98
CA ASN A 125 -6.67 16.43 -1.51
C ASN A 125 -6.54 17.65 -0.58
N PRO A 126 -5.89 18.74 -1.03
CA PRO A 126 -5.69 19.94 -0.19
C PRO A 126 -6.96 20.73 0.07
N THR A 127 -8.04 20.49 -0.69
CA THR A 127 -9.32 21.20 -0.56
C THR A 127 -10.23 20.60 0.52
N LEU A 128 -9.97 19.37 0.94
CA LEU A 128 -10.65 18.74 2.07
C LEU A 128 -9.98 19.19 3.37
N LYS A 129 -10.79 19.51 4.38
CA LYS A 129 -10.36 20.14 5.64
C LYS A 129 -9.45 19.27 6.53
N ASP A 130 -9.24 18.02 6.15
CA ASP A 130 -8.61 17.02 7.02
C ASP A 130 -7.14 16.83 6.64
N ASN A 131 -6.25 17.47 7.40
CA ASN A 131 -4.80 17.27 7.29
C ASN A 131 -4.38 15.80 7.49
N HIS A 132 -5.26 14.96 8.06
CA HIS A 132 -5.06 13.52 8.22
C HIS A 132 -4.79 12.79 6.91
N GLN A 133 -5.24 13.32 5.76
CA GLN A 133 -4.89 12.75 4.45
C GLN A 133 -3.39 12.81 4.16
N VAL A 134 -2.72 13.89 4.60
CA VAL A 134 -1.28 14.07 4.43
C VAL A 134 -0.52 13.13 5.37
N GLU A 135 -0.98 13.00 6.62
CA GLU A 135 -0.40 12.05 7.59
C GLU A 135 -0.48 10.61 7.08
N LEU A 136 -1.62 10.22 6.49
CA LEU A 136 -1.79 8.90 5.90
C LEU A 136 -0.84 8.68 4.71
N ALA A 137 -0.71 9.66 3.83
CA ALA A 137 0.20 9.56 2.69
C ALA A 137 1.68 9.48 3.12
N ASP A 138 2.08 10.24 4.14
CA ASP A 138 3.42 10.17 4.73
C ASP A 138 3.70 8.79 5.32
N GLU A 139 2.77 8.23 6.10
CA GLU A 139 2.94 6.92 6.70
C GLU A 139 3.04 5.81 5.64
N ILE A 140 2.20 5.84 4.59
CA ILE A 140 2.25 4.88 3.49
C ILE A 140 3.62 4.90 2.79
N GLN A 141 4.20 6.10 2.60
CA GLN A 141 5.53 6.24 2.03
C GLN A 141 6.62 5.74 2.98
N ARG A 142 6.54 6.06 4.28
CA ARG A 142 7.52 5.61 5.28
C ARG A 142 7.57 4.10 5.43
N GLN A 143 6.42 3.44 5.28
CA GLN A 143 6.31 1.99 5.31
C GLN A 143 6.62 1.34 3.95
N CYS A 144 7.00 2.11 2.94
CA CYS A 144 7.31 1.64 1.58
C CYS A 144 6.13 0.89 0.91
N TYR A 145 4.88 1.23 1.24
CA TYR A 145 3.70 0.66 0.59
C TYR A 145 3.24 1.44 -0.65
N GLY A 146 3.66 2.68 -0.79
CA GLY A 146 3.37 3.54 -1.95
C GLY A 146 4.17 4.83 -1.91
N ILE A 147 3.99 5.69 -2.90
CA ILE A 147 4.62 7.00 -2.97
C ILE A 147 3.61 8.09 -2.65
N TRP A 148 4.05 9.11 -1.91
CA TRP A 148 3.28 10.32 -1.72
C TRP A 148 3.36 11.20 -2.99
N GLY A 149 2.20 11.42 -3.61
CA GLY A 149 2.05 12.29 -4.77
C GLY A 149 1.62 13.69 -4.38
N LYS A 150 2.27 14.71 -4.96
CA LYS A 150 1.89 16.11 -4.80
C LYS A 150 1.19 16.60 -6.07
N LEU A 151 0.09 17.35 -5.89
CA LEU A 151 -0.52 18.06 -7.02
C LEU A 151 0.46 19.07 -7.62
N GLY A 152 0.53 19.09 -8.93
CA GLY A 152 1.51 19.77 -9.78
C GLY A 152 2.75 18.94 -10.12
N ASP A 153 2.92 17.74 -9.54
CA ASP A 153 4.14 16.94 -9.68
C ASP A 153 3.86 15.43 -9.70
N ILE A 154 2.73 15.02 -10.27
CA ILE A 154 2.38 13.60 -10.45
C ILE A 154 3.42 12.81 -11.28
N PRO A 155 4.03 13.37 -12.36
CA PRO A 155 5.09 12.67 -13.09
C PRO A 155 6.28 12.28 -12.19
N TRP A 156 6.71 13.17 -11.28
CA TRP A 156 7.76 12.86 -10.32
C TRP A 156 7.37 11.69 -9.40
N ALA A 157 6.12 11.69 -8.91
CA ALA A 157 5.64 10.61 -8.04
C ALA A 157 5.64 9.25 -8.75
N LEU A 158 5.28 9.22 -10.04
CA LEU A 158 5.33 8.01 -10.86
C LEU A 158 6.77 7.53 -11.09
N GLU A 159 7.70 8.45 -11.35
CA GLU A 159 9.14 8.13 -11.47
C GLU A 159 9.68 7.54 -10.15
N GLN A 160 9.38 8.15 -9.00
CA GLN A 160 9.79 7.62 -7.70
C GLN A 160 9.19 6.24 -7.43
N LEU A 161 7.94 6.01 -7.84
CA LEU A 161 7.28 4.72 -7.66
C LEU A 161 8.02 3.63 -8.44
N GLN A 162 8.41 3.91 -9.68
CA GLN A 162 9.19 2.99 -10.49
C GLN A 162 10.56 2.69 -9.86
N LEU A 163 11.27 3.71 -9.41
CA LEU A 163 12.56 3.53 -8.72
C LEU A 163 12.42 2.67 -7.45
N GLN A 164 11.31 2.83 -6.71
CA GLN A 164 11.01 2.01 -5.55
C GLN A 164 10.73 0.55 -5.94
N LEU A 165 9.98 0.31 -7.02
CA LEU A 165 9.73 -1.04 -7.52
C LEU A 165 11.03 -1.70 -7.96
N ASP A 166 11.86 -1.01 -8.74
CA ASP A 166 13.16 -1.52 -9.20
C ASP A 166 14.07 -1.86 -8.01
N LYS A 167 14.10 -0.99 -6.98
CA LYS A 167 14.86 -1.24 -5.75
C LYS A 167 14.32 -2.45 -4.98
N THR A 168 13.00 -2.61 -4.95
CA THR A 168 12.35 -3.76 -4.28
C THR A 168 12.66 -5.05 -5.03
N GLU A 169 12.53 -5.07 -6.36
CA GLU A 169 12.90 -6.22 -7.20
C GLU A 169 14.36 -6.61 -7.02
N LEU A 170 15.28 -5.63 -6.93
CA LEU A 170 16.69 -5.87 -6.68
C LEU A 170 16.96 -6.41 -5.26
N SER A 171 16.25 -5.91 -4.25
CA SER A 171 16.44 -6.30 -2.86
C SER A 171 15.90 -7.70 -2.54
N PHE A 172 14.95 -8.22 -3.32
CA PHE A 172 14.30 -9.51 -3.11
C PHE A 172 14.60 -10.55 -4.20
N LYS A 173 15.67 -10.37 -5.00
CA LYS A 173 16.08 -11.44 -5.92
C LYS A 173 16.37 -12.72 -5.12
N PRO A 174 15.72 -13.85 -5.45
CA PRO A 174 16.10 -15.13 -4.89
C PRO A 174 17.58 -15.33 -5.15
N HIS A 175 18.34 -15.68 -4.11
CA HIS A 175 19.71 -16.13 -4.33
C HIS A 175 19.61 -17.38 -5.20
N SER A 176 20.41 -17.46 -6.25
CA SER A 176 20.54 -18.69 -7.03
C SER A 176 21.00 -19.78 -6.08
N VAL A 177 20.12 -20.72 -5.77
CA VAL A 177 20.52 -21.96 -5.11
C VAL A 177 21.27 -22.72 -6.18
N GLU A 178 22.60 -22.70 -6.12
CA GLU A 178 23.40 -23.65 -6.90
C GLU A 178 22.89 -25.04 -6.51
N GLU A 179 22.36 -25.81 -7.47
CA GLU A 179 22.01 -27.22 -7.30
C GLU A 179 23.29 -28.04 -7.15
N ASP A 180 24.11 -27.72 -6.14
CA ASP A 180 25.21 -28.57 -5.75
C ASP A 180 24.65 -29.63 -4.80
N THR A 181 24.72 -30.86 -5.28
CA THR A 181 24.11 -32.06 -4.70
C THR A 181 24.82 -32.48 -3.42
N ALA A 182 24.57 -31.77 -2.33
CA ALA A 182 24.63 -32.29 -0.97
C ALA A 182 23.96 -31.27 -0.04
N ALA A 183 22.79 -31.63 0.51
CA ALA A 183 22.28 -30.91 1.67
C ALA A 183 23.41 -30.89 2.72
N PRO A 184 23.85 -29.73 3.20
CA PRO A 184 24.79 -29.71 4.32
C PRO A 184 24.13 -30.45 5.49
N PRO A 185 24.89 -31.19 6.33
CA PRO A 185 24.34 -32.05 7.37
C PRO A 185 23.87 -31.22 8.58
N VAL A 186 23.15 -30.14 8.29
CA VAL A 186 22.65 -29.20 9.27
C VAL A 186 21.18 -29.51 9.43
N ASP A 187 20.88 -30.28 10.47
CA ASP A 187 19.52 -30.48 10.90
C ASP A 187 18.94 -29.15 11.37
N LEU A 188 18.03 -28.59 10.57
CA LEU A 188 17.31 -27.35 10.86
C LEU A 188 16.58 -27.41 12.21
N TRP A 189 16.16 -28.60 12.66
CA TRP A 189 15.52 -28.77 13.95
C TRP A 189 16.50 -28.56 15.12
N THR A 190 17.74 -29.03 14.96
CA THR A 190 18.82 -28.80 15.92
C THR A 190 19.20 -27.32 16.03
N VAL A 191 19.26 -26.60 14.89
CA VAL A 191 19.56 -25.16 14.88
C VAL A 191 18.42 -24.34 15.49
N SER A 192 17.17 -24.67 15.16
CA SER A 192 15.98 -24.03 15.73
C SER A 192 15.93 -24.22 17.25
N SER A 193 16.13 -25.46 17.72
CA SER A 193 16.16 -25.79 19.15
C SER A 193 17.27 -25.05 19.90
N ALA A 194 18.45 -24.89 19.29
CA ALA A 194 19.57 -24.16 19.86
C ALA A 194 19.33 -22.63 19.92
N MET A 195 18.52 -22.07 19.03
CA MET A 195 18.08 -20.67 19.10
C MET A 195 16.96 -20.45 20.11
N LEU A 196 16.00 -21.37 20.20
CA LEU A 196 14.90 -21.31 21.17
C LEU A 196 15.37 -21.59 22.61
N GLY A 197 16.42 -22.38 22.80
CA GLY A 197 17.06 -22.59 24.11
C GLY A 197 17.73 -21.35 24.71
N ARG A 198 17.81 -20.23 23.96
CA ARG A 198 18.26 -18.93 24.49
C ARG A 198 17.15 -18.10 25.12
N TYR A 199 15.91 -18.56 25.05
CA TYR A 199 14.73 -17.95 25.67
C TYR A 199 14.21 -18.74 26.89
N ASP A 200 14.97 -19.70 27.40
CA ASP A 200 14.74 -20.29 28.73
C ASP A 200 15.68 -19.61 29.75
N VAL A 201 15.31 -18.40 30.15
CA VAL A 201 15.76 -17.86 31.44
C VAL A 201 14.57 -18.02 32.39
N ASP A 202 14.72 -18.98 33.30
CA ASP A 202 13.95 -19.15 34.53
C ASP A 202 13.67 -17.76 35.16
N ASP A 203 12.42 -17.29 35.10
CA ASP A 203 11.90 -16.36 36.10
C ASP A 203 10.96 -17.17 37.00
N LYS A 204 11.57 -17.98 37.87
CA LYS A 204 10.84 -18.59 38.98
C LYS A 204 10.49 -17.51 39.98
N PRO A 205 9.22 -17.38 40.41
CA PRO A 205 8.87 -16.48 41.47
C PRO A 205 9.58 -16.90 42.76
N VAL A 206 10.32 -15.97 43.34
CA VAL A 206 11.02 -16.12 44.63
C VAL A 206 9.98 -16.35 45.73
N VAL A 207 9.98 -17.55 46.31
CA VAL A 207 9.24 -17.88 47.53
C VAL A 207 10.15 -17.58 48.72
N PRO A 208 9.75 -16.79 49.73
CA PRO A 208 10.61 -16.53 50.88
C PRO A 208 10.57 -17.71 51.84
N ASP A 209 11.76 -18.25 52.14
CA ASP A 209 11.96 -19.33 53.10
C ASP A 209 11.64 -18.91 54.54
N THR A 210 10.83 -19.73 55.18
CA THR A 210 10.47 -19.71 56.60
C THR A 210 11.71 -19.88 57.49
N VAL A 211 12.07 -18.84 58.25
CA VAL A 211 12.97 -18.97 59.40
C VAL A 211 12.12 -19.19 60.66
N VAL A 212 12.30 -20.36 61.27
CA VAL A 212 11.81 -20.67 62.62
C VAL A 212 12.67 -19.89 63.62
N GLY A 213 12.07 -18.91 64.30
CA GLY A 213 12.69 -18.11 65.35
C GLY A 213 11.64 -17.55 66.30
N ASN A 214 11.66 -18.05 67.53
CA ASN A 214 10.73 -17.86 68.64
C ASN A 214 10.56 -16.38 69.08
N GLY A 215 9.34 -15.91 69.37
CA GLY A 215 9.12 -14.69 70.17
C GLY A 215 7.87 -13.85 69.88
N GLY A 216 6.76 -14.18 70.57
CA GLY A 216 5.77 -13.26 71.18
C GLY A 216 5.10 -12.10 70.39
N GLY A 217 3.75 -12.14 70.35
CA GLY A 217 2.94 -10.94 70.65
C GLY A 217 2.03 -10.35 69.55
N THR A 218 0.73 -10.68 69.66
CA THR A 218 -0.48 -9.82 69.51
C THR A 218 -0.86 -9.09 68.20
N GLY A 219 -2.13 -9.29 67.78
CA GLY A 219 -2.99 -8.38 66.96
C GLY A 219 -3.34 -8.95 65.56
N GLU A 220 -4.52 -9.55 65.31
CA GLU A 220 -5.77 -8.91 64.80
C GLU A 220 -5.50 -7.83 63.71
N VAL A 221 -6.09 -7.82 62.49
CA VAL A 221 -7.52 -7.83 62.13
C VAL A 221 -7.73 -8.20 60.64
N GLN A 222 -8.99 -8.46 60.29
CA GLN A 222 -9.63 -9.03 59.11
C GLN A 222 -9.65 -8.17 57.82
N ARG A 223 -9.96 -8.88 56.71
CA ARG A 223 -10.45 -8.38 55.42
C ARG A 223 -11.80 -7.67 55.56
N GLU A 224 -12.01 -6.64 54.74
CA GLU A 224 -13.35 -6.27 54.27
C GLU A 224 -13.30 -5.88 52.79
N GLU A 225 -14.09 -6.59 51.98
CA GLU A 225 -14.68 -6.14 50.72
C GLU A 225 -15.63 -4.96 51.00
N VAL A 226 -15.74 -4.01 50.07
CA VAL A 226 -16.98 -3.24 49.94
C VAL A 226 -17.32 -3.03 48.47
N ALA A 227 -18.49 -3.57 48.10
CA ALA A 227 -19.28 -3.18 46.94
C ALA A 227 -20.41 -2.22 47.37
N GLN A 228 -20.89 -1.41 46.41
CA GLN A 228 -22.11 -0.57 46.41
C GLN A 228 -21.98 0.75 47.22
N MET A 229 -22.57 1.92 46.88
CA MET A 229 -23.91 2.22 46.36
C MET A 229 -24.05 3.75 46.05
N THR A 230 -24.72 4.11 44.94
CA THR A 230 -25.87 5.03 44.82
C THR A 230 -26.02 6.32 45.69
N MET A 231 -26.12 7.46 44.96
CA MET A 231 -26.91 8.70 45.19
C MET A 231 -26.49 9.74 46.24
N GLY A 232 -26.29 10.95 45.72
CA GLY A 232 -26.45 12.26 46.36
C GLY A 232 -26.73 13.28 45.27
#